data_AF-A0A6V8MV21-F1
#
_entry.id   AF-A0A6V8MV21-F1
#
_cell.length_a   1.000
_cell.length_b   1.000
_cell.length_c   1.000
_cell.angle_alpha   90.00
_cell.angle_beta   90.00
_cell.angle_gamma   90.00
#
_symmetry.space_group_name_H-M   'P 1'
#
loop_
_entity.id
_entity.type
_entity.pdbx_description
1 polymer ?
#
loop_
_entity_poly.entity_id
_entity_poly.type
_entity_poly.pdbx_seq_one_letter_code
_entity_poly.pdbx_strand_id
1 'polypeptide(L)'
;MTFLPALKSLYAVNGFVAVLLYLPQIARAWSDRNHALSLSPVTFGGWCIGSIITALYACLSVHDHIFTAVSLGNTVGSGALFLIVISSRIAARRDSSTC
;
A
#
# COMPACT_ATOMS: atom_id res chain seq x y z
N MET A 1 -19.63 27.26 -9.84
CA MET A 1 -18.35 26.62 -10.21
C MET A 1 -17.61 26.17 -8.96
N THR A 2 -18.01 25.02 -8.37
CA THR A 2 -17.53 24.54 -7.05
C THR A 2 -17.12 23.06 -7.06
N PHE A 3 -17.08 22.42 -8.24
CA PHE A 3 -16.88 20.97 -8.36
C PHE A 3 -15.45 20.52 -8.05
N LEU A 4 -14.46 21.30 -8.47
CA LEU A 4 -13.04 20.99 -8.29
C LEU A 4 -12.60 20.85 -6.82
N PRO A 5 -12.89 21.80 -5.90
CA PRO A 5 -12.51 21.67 -4.50
C PRO A 5 -13.28 20.54 -3.78
N ALA A 6 -14.53 20.28 -4.17
CA ALA A 6 -15.31 19.16 -3.65
C ALA A 6 -14.67 17.81 -4.02
N LEU A 7 -14.28 17.64 -5.29
CA LEU A 7 -13.55 16.44 -5.74
C LEU A 7 -12.21 16.27 -5.03
N LYS A 8 -11.44 17.34 -4.87
CA LYS A 8 -10.17 17.29 -4.12
C LYS A 8 -10.36 16.85 -2.68
N SER A 9 -11.41 17.35 -2.02
CA SER A 9 -11.72 16.97 -0.64
C SER A 9 -12.15 15.51 -0.55
N LEU A 10 -13.00 15.04 -1.47
CA LEU A 10 -13.42 13.64 -1.54
C LEU A 10 -12.23 12.71 -1.78
N TYR A 11 -11.34 13.10 -2.70
CA TYR A 11 -10.10 12.38 -2.98
C TYR A 11 -9.20 12.29 -1.74
N ALA A 12 -9.01 13.40 -1.02
CA ALA A 12 -8.20 13.46 0.18
C ALA A 12 -8.75 12.54 1.29
N VAL A 13 -10.05 12.62 1.54
CA VAL A 13 -10.73 11.78 2.55
C VAL A 13 -10.65 10.30 2.18
N ASN A 14 -10.94 9.96 0.92
CA ASN A 14 -10.82 8.58 0.43
C ASN A 14 -9.38 8.07 0.55
N GLY A 15 -8.41 8.88 0.17
CA GLY A 15 -6.99 8.56 0.30
C GLY A 15 -6.58 8.29 1.74
N PHE A 16 -7.02 9.13 2.67
CA PHE A 16 -6.77 8.95 4.10
C PHE A 16 -7.40 7.66 4.64
N VAL A 17 -8.67 7.40 4.30
CA VAL A 17 -9.37 6.16 4.68
C VAL A 17 -8.65 4.95 4.10
N ALA A 18 -8.23 4.98 2.83
CA ALA A 18 -7.47 3.90 2.21
C ALA A 18 -6.16 3.61 2.96
N VAL A 19 -5.43 4.66 3.38
CA VAL A 19 -4.21 4.51 4.19
C VAL A 19 -4.53 3.82 5.53
N LEU A 20 -5.59 4.24 6.22
CA LEU A 20 -6.01 3.63 7.47
C LEU A 20 -6.44 2.17 7.32
N LEU A 21 -7.05 1.81 6.19
CA LEU A 21 -7.47 0.44 5.90
C LEU A 21 -6.30 -0.54 5.71
N TYR A 22 -5.08 -0.06 5.44
CA TYR A 22 -3.89 -0.91 5.49
C TYR A 22 -3.55 -1.36 6.91
N LEU A 23 -3.85 -0.57 7.95
CA LEU A 23 -3.49 -0.91 9.34
C LEU A 23 -4.04 -2.26 9.81
N PRO A 24 -5.36 -2.55 9.71
CA PRO A 24 -5.87 -3.86 10.12
C PRO A 24 -5.36 -4.99 9.24
N GLN A 25 -5.09 -4.74 7.96
CA GLN A 25 -4.52 -5.76 7.05
C GLN A 25 -3.08 -6.10 7.44
N ILE A 26 -2.26 -5.08 7.71
CA ILE A 26 -0.88 -5.24 8.17
C ILE A 26 -0.85 -5.96 9.51
N ALA A 27 -1.69 -5.55 10.47
CA ALA A 27 -1.77 -6.18 11.79
C ALA A 27 -2.13 -7.67 11.69
N ARG A 28 -3.11 -8.02 10.85
CA ARG A 28 -3.49 -9.42 10.63
C ARG A 28 -2.42 -10.22 9.89
N ALA A 29 -1.82 -9.66 8.84
CA ALA A 29 -0.75 -10.32 8.10
C ALA A 29 0.50 -10.54 8.97
N TRP A 30 0.77 -9.63 9.91
CA TRP A 30 1.86 -9.80 10.86
C TRP A 30 1.55 -10.87 11.91
N SER A 31 0.32 -10.89 12.44
CA SER A 31 -0.08 -11.82 13.49
C SER A 31 -0.29 -13.25 12.99
N ASP A 32 -0.78 -13.42 11.76
CA ASP A 32 -1.10 -14.72 11.17
C ASP A 32 -0.32 -14.92 9.87
N ARG A 33 0.69 -15.80 9.95
CA ARG A 33 1.55 -16.14 8.82
C ARG A 33 0.77 -16.84 7.69
N ASN A 34 -0.24 -17.64 8.00
CA ASN A 34 -1.05 -18.30 6.97
C ASN A 34 -1.88 -17.27 6.22
N HIS A 35 -2.38 -16.24 6.93
CA HIS A 35 -3.03 -15.10 6.32
C HIS A 35 -2.08 -14.37 5.37
N ALA A 36 -0.84 -14.06 5.80
CA ALA A 36 0.16 -13.43 4.93
C ALA A 36 0.48 -14.27 3.68
N LEU A 37 0.57 -15.59 3.79
CA LEU A 37 0.85 -16.46 2.64
C LEU A 37 -0.29 -16.48 1.60
N SER A 38 -1.54 -16.30 2.04
CA SER A 38 -2.72 -16.24 1.16
C SER A 38 -2.79 -14.96 0.32
N LEU A 39 -2.09 -13.91 0.72
CA LEU A 39 -2.06 -12.64 0.00
C LEU A 39 -1.19 -12.72 -1.26
N SER A 40 -1.61 -12.01 -2.30
CA SER A 40 -0.89 -11.93 -3.58
C SER A 40 0.24 -10.89 -3.51
N PRO A 41 1.52 -11.30 -3.58
CA PRO A 41 2.63 -10.34 -3.60
C PRO A 41 2.63 -9.50 -4.89
N VAL A 42 2.12 -10.04 -6.00
CA VAL A 42 2.04 -9.29 -7.27
C VAL A 42 1.10 -8.11 -7.14
N THR A 43 -0.03 -8.30 -6.45
CA THR A 43 -1.02 -7.23 -6.25
C THR A 43 -0.43 -6.11 -5.41
N PHE A 44 0.11 -6.41 -4.22
CA PHE A 44 0.65 -5.37 -3.35
C PHE A 44 1.94 -4.75 -3.89
N GLY A 45 2.79 -5.52 -4.58
CA GLY A 45 3.96 -4.99 -5.28
C GLY A 45 3.58 -4.07 -6.44
N GLY A 46 2.59 -4.44 -7.24
CA GLY A 46 2.06 -3.61 -8.33
C GLY A 46 1.45 -2.31 -7.82
N TRP A 47 0.65 -2.37 -6.75
CA TRP A 47 0.11 -1.18 -6.09
C TRP A 47 1.21 -0.28 -5.52
N CYS A 48 2.27 -0.85 -4.94
CA CYS A 48 3.40 -0.10 -4.42
C CYS A 48 4.13 0.66 -5.53
N ILE A 49 4.51 -0.03 -6.60
CA ILE A 49 5.19 0.60 -7.75
C ILE A 49 4.30 1.66 -8.40
N GLY A 50 3.03 1.35 -8.62
CA GLY A 50 2.06 2.30 -9.17
C GLY A 50 1.97 3.56 -8.30
N SER A 51 1.85 3.39 -6.98
CA SER A 51 1.75 4.50 -6.03
C SER A 51 3.03 5.35 -5.97
N ILE A 52 4.22 4.74 -6.14
CA ILE A 52 5.49 5.47 -6.28
C ILE A 52 5.48 6.34 -7.53
N ILE A 53 5.11 5.77 -8.67
CA ILE A 53 5.04 6.50 -9.95
C ILE A 53 4.03 7.65 -9.84
N THR A 54 2.87 7.40 -9.24
CA THR A 54 1.85 8.42 -9.01
C THR A 54 2.34 9.52 -8.06
N ALA A 55 3.04 9.18 -6.97
CA ALA A 55 3.61 10.16 -6.07
C ALA A 55 4.65 11.05 -6.76
N LEU A 56 5.53 10.46 -7.58
CA LEU A 56 6.52 11.20 -8.37
C LEU A 56 5.84 12.14 -9.38
N TYR A 57 4.83 11.65 -10.10
CA TYR A 57 4.06 12.46 -11.03
C TYR A 57 3.33 13.62 -10.33
N ALA A 58 2.64 13.34 -9.23
CA ALA A 58 1.91 14.34 -8.46
C ALA A 58 2.84 15.41 -7.88
N CYS A 59 4.02 15.02 -7.42
CA CYS A 59 4.99 15.91 -6.80
C CYS A 59 5.75 16.77 -7.83
N LEU A 60 6.23 16.14 -8.90
CA LEU A 60 7.15 16.76 -9.86
C LEU A 60 6.44 17.45 -11.03
N SER A 61 5.26 16.97 -11.43
CA SER A 61 4.54 17.51 -12.60
C SER A 61 3.31 18.31 -12.21
N VAL A 62 2.49 17.80 -11.29
CA VAL A 62 1.21 18.44 -10.92
C VAL A 62 1.37 19.42 -9.75
N HIS A 63 2.43 19.28 -8.95
CA HIS A 63 2.66 20.01 -7.70
C HIS A 63 1.47 19.95 -6.73
N ASP A 64 0.77 18.81 -6.68
CA ASP A 64 -0.36 18.59 -5.75
C ASP A 64 0.11 17.82 -4.51
N HIS A 65 0.30 18.55 -3.40
CA HIS A 65 0.79 17.98 -2.15
C HIS A 65 -0.15 16.96 -1.52
N ILE A 66 -1.47 17.14 -1.65
CA ILE A 66 -2.45 16.20 -1.10
C ILE A 66 -2.40 14.90 -1.88
N PHE A 67 -2.38 15.00 -3.21
CA PHE A 67 -2.28 13.83 -4.08
C PHE A 67 -0.96 13.08 -3.85
N THR A 68 0.13 13.81 -3.68
CA THR A 68 1.44 13.25 -3.32
C THR A 68 1.39 12.51 -1.98
N ALA A 69 0.85 13.13 -0.93
CA ALA A 69 0.77 12.52 0.40
C ALA A 69 -0.09 11.25 0.43
N VAL A 70 -1.24 11.26 -0.25
CA VAL A 70 -2.11 10.07 -0.38
C VAL A 70 -1.38 8.94 -1.12
N SER A 71 -0.66 9.27 -2.19
CA SER A 71 0.09 8.29 -2.98
C SER A 71 1.25 7.70 -2.18
N LEU A 72 1.98 8.53 -1.41
CA LEU A 72 3.02 8.06 -0.51
C LEU A 72 2.46 7.17 0.60
N GLY A 73 1.31 7.51 1.18
CA GLY A 73 0.63 6.65 2.16
C GLY A 73 0.26 5.29 1.57
N ASN A 74 -0.25 5.25 0.34
CA ASN A 74 -0.51 4.00 -0.37
C ASN A 74 0.76 3.21 -0.66
N THR A 75 1.86 3.88 -1.05
CA THR A 75 3.18 3.25 -1.21
C THR A 75 3.63 2.58 0.09
N VAL A 76 3.53 3.27 1.23
CA VAL A 76 3.94 2.71 2.52
C VAL A 76 3.05 1.53 2.91
N GLY A 77 1.71 1.65 2.79
CA GLY A 77 0.79 0.59 3.15
C GLY A 77 0.93 -0.67 2.29
N SER A 78 0.92 -0.51 0.96
CA SER A 78 1.09 -1.62 0.01
C SER A 78 2.50 -2.20 0.04
N GLY A 79 3.53 -1.37 0.22
CA GLY A 79 4.92 -1.80 0.40
C GLY A 79 5.11 -2.62 1.68
N ALA A 80 4.51 -2.21 2.80
CA ALA A 80 4.56 -2.98 4.04
C ALA A 80 3.92 -4.36 3.88
N LEU A 81 2.74 -4.45 3.27
CA LEU A 81 2.10 -5.73 2.98
C LEU A 81 2.95 -6.58 2.04
N PHE A 82 3.49 -6.00 0.97
CA PHE A 82 4.39 -6.72 0.07
C PHE A 82 5.58 -7.33 0.81
N LEU A 83 6.24 -6.56 1.67
CA LEU A 83 7.37 -7.03 2.47
C LEU A 83 6.96 -8.14 3.43
N ILE A 84 5.86 -7.98 4.18
CA ILE A 84 5.36 -9.01 5.10
C ILE A 84 5.08 -10.33 4.37
N VAL A 85 4.43 -10.25 3.20
CA VAL A 85 4.12 -11.44 2.39
C VAL A 85 5.40 -12.10 1.91
N ILE A 86 6.34 -11.35 1.33
CA ILE A 86 7.61 -11.90 0.83
C ILE A 86 8.44 -12.50 1.97
N SER A 87 8.59 -11.82 3.10
CA SER A 87 9.27 -12.34 4.28
C SER A 87 8.63 -13.62 4.79
N SER A 88 7.30 -13.68 4.82
CA SER A 88 6.57 -14.89 5.20
C SER A 88 6.81 -16.06 4.24
N ARG A 89 6.86 -15.80 2.93
CA ARG A 89 7.17 -16.83 1.91
C ARG A 89 8.60 -17.34 2.02
N ILE A 90 9.57 -16.45 2.21
CA ILE A 90 10.99 -16.81 2.35
C ILE A 90 11.17 -17.68 3.60
N ALA A 91 10.58 -17.26 4.71
CA ALA A 91 10.73 -17.98 5.96
C ALA A 91 9.99 -19.34 5.93
N ALA A 92 8.84 -19.45 5.25
CA ALA A 92 8.17 -20.74 5.03
C ALA A 92 9.01 -21.70 4.17
N ARG A 93 9.69 -21.21 3.12
CA ARG A 93 10.62 -22.03 2.31
C ARG A 93 11.81 -22.54 3.11
N ARG A 94 12.31 -21.72 4.04
CA ARG A 94 13.41 -22.11 4.93
C ARG A 94 13.00 -23.28 5.83
N ASP A 95 11.81 -23.20 6.43
CA ASP A 95 11.28 -24.28 7.29
C ASP A 95 11.15 -25.60 6.51
N SER A 96 10.68 -25.56 5.25
CA SER A 96 10.56 -26.75 4.39
C SER A 96 11.89 -27.37 3.95
N SER A 97 13.01 -26.65 4.05
CA SER A 97 14.33 -27.12 3.59
C SER A 97 15.14 -27.80 4.71
N THR A 98 14.63 -27.79 5.94
CA THR A 98 15.30 -28.33 7.15
C THR A 98 14.73 -29.67 7.60
N CYS A 99 13.77 -30.23 6.85
CA CYS A 99 13.10 -31.49 7.11
C CYS A 99 13.46 -32.50 6.00
#